data_AF-A0A6C8WJF0-F1
#
_entry.id   AF-A0A6C8WJF0-F1
#
_cell.length_a   1.000
_cell.length_b   1.000
_cell.length_c   1.000
_cell.angle_alpha   90.00
_cell.angle_beta   90.00
_cell.angle_gamma   90.00
#
_symmetry.space_group_name_H-M   'P 1'
#
loop_
_entity.id
_entity.type
_entity.pdbx_description
1 polymer ?
#
loop_
_entity_poly.entity_id
_entity_poly.type
_entity_poly.pdbx_seq_one_letter_code
_entity_poly.pdbx_strand_id
1 'polypeptide(L)' 'MLQVGEGELENTLSGSGSLVKTGTGELTLSGDNSYSGGTTIIGGTLTADHADSLGTGAVANSGVLQVG' A
#
# COMPACT_ATOMS: atom_id res chain seq x y z
N MET A 1 -1.73 -5.27 -11.18
CA MET A 1 -0.63 -4.84 -10.29
C MET A 1 -0.49 -3.33 -10.47
N LEU A 2 -0.50 -2.57 -9.38
CA LEU A 2 -0.22 -1.13 -9.36
C LEU A 2 1.16 -0.91 -8.71
N GLN A 3 2.06 -0.17 -9.37
CA GLN A 3 3.37 0.20 -8.82
C GLN A 3 3.41 1.70 -8.56
N VAL A 4 3.87 2.08 -7.37
CA VAL A 4 3.94 3.47 -6.92
C VAL A 4 5.24 3.70 -6.16
N GLY A 5 5.90 4.84 -6.41
CA GLY A 5 7.21 5.17 -5.84
C GLY A 5 7.12 6.00 -4.57
N GLU A 6 6.21 6.97 -4.55
CA GLU A 6 5.96 7.94 -3.48
C GLU A 6 4.67 8.71 -3.80
N GLY A 7 4.15 9.47 -2.84
CA GLY A 7 2.98 10.34 -3.01
C GLY A 7 1.82 9.97 -2.08
N GLU A 8 0.61 10.34 -2.48
CA GLU A 8 -0.61 10.06 -1.72
C GLU A 8 -1.62 9.36 -2.64
N LEU A 9 -2.29 8.35 -2.10
CA LEU A 9 -3.33 7.61 -2.79
C LEU A 9 -4.59 7.55 -1.92
N GLU A 10 -5.49 8.49 -2.17
CA GLU A 10 -6.76 8.65 -1.43
C GLU A 10 -7.92 7.84 -2.03
N ASN A 11 -7.74 7.28 -3.23
CA ASN A 11 -8.79 6.53 -3.90
C ASN A 11 -8.97 5.12 -3.32
N THR A 12 -10.21 4.63 -3.33
CA THR A 12 -10.52 3.22 -3.11
C THR A 12 -9.96 2.35 -4.24
N LEU A 13 -8.98 1.53 -3.91
CA LEU A 13 -8.49 0.43 -4.71
C LEU A 13 -9.32 -0.83 -4.44
N SER A 14 -9.69 -1.56 -5.49
CA SER A 14 -10.50 -2.77 -5.40
C SER A 14 -10.07 -3.85 -6.39
N GLY A 15 -10.60 -5.06 -6.22
CA GLY A 15 -10.37 -6.20 -7.12
C GLY A 15 -9.20 -7.10 -6.71
N SER A 16 -8.76 -8.00 -7.58
CA SER A 16 -7.72 -9.00 -7.27
C SER A 16 -6.28 -8.52 -7.48
N GLY A 17 -6.10 -7.23 -7.78
CA GLY A 17 -4.78 -6.65 -8.02
C GLY A 17 -3.96 -6.49 -6.74
N SER A 18 -2.64 -6.49 -6.90
CA SER A 18 -1.68 -6.18 -5.83
C SER A 18 -1.17 -4.74 -5.93
N LEU A 19 -0.83 -4.15 -4.78
CA LEU A 19 -0.09 -2.90 -4.66
C LEU A 19 1.40 -3.19 -4.45
N VAL A 20 2.27 -2.46 -5.14
CA VAL A 20 3.73 -2.56 -4.98
C VAL A 20 4.31 -1.17 -4.73
N LYS A 21 4.81 -0.94 -3.52
CA LYS A 21 5.55 0.27 -3.14
C LYS A 21 7.03 0.09 -3.50
N THR A 22 7.46 0.90 -4.45
CA THR A 22 8.84 1.01 -4.94
C THR A 22 9.45 2.34 -4.49
N GLY A 23 10.70 2.62 -4.83
CA GLY A 23 11.35 3.87 -4.48
C GLY A 23 11.70 4.00 -2.99
N THR A 24 12.42 5.06 -2.64
CA THR A 24 12.88 5.31 -1.26
C THR A 24 12.01 6.29 -0.49
N GLY A 25 11.10 6.99 -1.17
CA GLY A 25 10.20 7.98 -0.58
C GLY A 25 9.02 7.36 0.18
N GLU A 26 8.12 8.20 0.63
CA GLU A 26 6.91 7.82 1.36
C GLU A 26 5.70 7.77 0.42
N LEU A 27 4.86 6.73 0.59
CA LEU A 27 3.52 6.66 0.01
C LEU A 27 2.51 6.63 1.16
N THR A 28 1.55 7.55 1.16
CA THR A 28 0.40 7.51 2.07
C THR A 28 -0.80 6.87 1.37
N LEU A 29 -1.46 5.96 2.05
CA LEU A 29 -2.61 5.21 1.56
C LEU A 29 -3.78 5.42 2.55
N SER A 30 -4.69 6.32 2.19
CA SER A 30 -5.77 6.81 3.06
C SER A 30 -7.16 6.33 2.64
N GLY A 31 -7.31 5.78 1.43
CA GLY A 31 -8.59 5.24 0.96
C GLY A 31 -9.00 3.92 1.63
N ASP A 32 -10.31 3.66 1.69
CA ASP A 32 -10.88 2.36 2.08
C ASP A 32 -10.63 1.34 0.98
N ASN A 33 -9.61 0.49 1.15
CA ASN A 33 -9.15 -0.39 0.08
C ASN A 33 -9.66 -1.82 0.26
N SER A 34 -10.10 -2.44 -0.84
CA SER A 34 -10.67 -3.80 -0.86
C SER A 34 -9.93 -4.74 -1.81
N TYR A 35 -8.74 -4.35 -2.28
CA TYR A 35 -7.95 -5.22 -3.14
C TYR A 35 -7.47 -6.47 -2.39
N SER A 36 -7.50 -7.63 -3.06
CA SER A 36 -7.17 -8.92 -2.45
C SER A 36 -5.81 -9.49 -2.87
N GLY A 37 -5.13 -8.86 -3.83
CA GLY A 37 -3.84 -9.32 -4.33
C GLY A 37 -2.65 -9.05 -3.39
N GLY A 38 -2.86 -8.35 -2.28
CA GLY A 38 -1.85 -8.04 -1.26
C GLY A 38 -0.96 -6.85 -1.60
N THR A 39 -0.04 -6.56 -0.68
CA THR A 39 0.84 -5.39 -0.73
C THR A 39 2.29 -5.82 -0.61
N THR A 40 3.14 -5.34 -1.53
CA THR A 40 4.58 -5.56 -1.47
C THR A 40 5.30 -4.23 -1.30
N ILE A 41 6.06 -4.06 -0.24
CA ILE A 41 6.90 -2.87 0.00
C ILE A 41 8.34 -3.27 -0.26
N ILE A 42 8.88 -2.83 -1.40
CA ILE A 42 10.25 -3.13 -1.82
C ILE A 42 11.24 -2.15 -1.15
N GLY A 43 10.81 -0.92 -0.87
CA GLY A 43 11.64 0.11 -0.21
C GLY A 43 10.86 1.36 0.19
N GLY A 44 11.51 2.21 0.98
CA GLY A 44 10.92 3.43 1.53
C GLY A 44 9.87 3.15 2.61
N THR A 45 8.92 4.07 2.73
CA THR A 45 7.82 4.00 3.71
C THR A 45 6.48 3.87 2.99
N LEU A 46 5.64 2.93 3.44
CA LEU A 46 4.21 2.95 3.20
C LEU A 46 3.52 3.34 4.50
N THR A 47 2.77 4.43 4.49
CA THR A 47 1.93 4.89 5.59
C THR A 47 0.48 4.57 5.23
N ALA A 48 -0.20 3.80 6.06
CA ALA A 48 -1.62 3.51 5.91
C ALA A 48 -2.38 4.14 7.07
N ASP A 49 -3.40 4.95 6.76
CA ASP A 49 -4.20 5.64 7.79
C ASP A 49 -4.91 4.63 8.70
N HIS A 50 -5.34 3.49 8.14
CA HIS A 50 -5.92 2.40 8.90
C HIS A 50 -5.46 1.04 8.34
N ALA A 51 -5.59 -0.02 9.13
CA ALA A 51 -5.18 -1.36 8.69
C ALA A 51 -6.00 -1.86 7.49
N ASP A 52 -7.27 -1.52 7.41
CA ASP A 52 -8.18 -1.81 6.29
C ASP A 52 -7.87 -0.96 5.04
N SER A 53 -7.08 0.10 5.14
CA SER A 53 -6.49 0.77 3.97
C SER A 53 -5.51 -0.14 3.22
N LEU A 54 -5.06 -1.28 3.77
CA LEU A 54 -4.12 -2.20 3.09
C LEU A 54 -4.79 -3.35 2.31
N GLY A 55 -6.12 -3.31 2.13
CA GLY A 55 -6.85 -4.39 1.48
C GLY A 55 -6.87 -5.68 2.32
N THR A 56 -7.19 -6.80 1.69
CA THR A 56 -7.37 -8.10 2.39
C THR A 56 -6.27 -9.11 2.14
N GLY A 57 -5.32 -8.79 1.24
CA GLY A 57 -4.22 -9.68 0.91
C GLY A 57 -3.05 -9.58 1.90
N ALA A 58 -2.10 -10.51 1.80
CA ALA A 58 -0.90 -10.50 2.62
C ALA A 58 -0.01 -9.27 2.34
N VAL A 59 0.74 -8.84 3.36
CA VAL A 59 1.73 -7.77 3.24
C VAL A 59 3.14 -8.37 3.31
N ALA A 60 3.92 -8.19 2.25
CA ALA A 60 5.35 -8.49 2.22
C ALA A 60 6.14 -7.18 2.35
N ASN A 61 6.88 -7.00 3.45
CA ASN A 61 7.57 -5.74 3.75
C ASN A 61 9.09 -5.93 3.82
N SER A 62 9.82 -5.22 2.96
CA SER A 62 11.30 -5.06 3.00
C SER A 62 11.73 -3.61 3.28
N GLY A 63 10.78 -2.71 3.57
CA GLY A 63 11.01 -1.32 3.97
C GLY A 63 10.33 -1.02 5.30
N VAL A 64 9.65 0.11 5.38
CA VAL A 64 8.87 0.52 6.56
C VAL A 64 7.39 0.51 6.22
N LEU A 65 6.60 -0.13 7.08
CA LEU A 65 5.14 0.00 7.10
C LEU A 65 4.75 0.74 8.38
N GLN A 66 4.04 1.84 8.24
CA GLN A 66 3.42 2.57 9.33
C GLN A 66 1.89 2.43 9.21
N VAL A 67 1.23 2.19 10.33
CA VAL A 67 -0.24 2.10 10.41
C VAL A 67 -0.68 2.92 11.61
N GLY A 68 -1.58 3.88 11.43
CA GLY A 68 -2.04 4.75 12.51
C GLY A 68 -3.11 5.76 12.12
#